data_AF-A0A7S1RKC3-F1
#
_entry.id   AF-A0A7S1RKC3-F1
#
_cell.length_a   1.000
_cell.length_b   1.000
_cell.length_c   1.000
_cell.angle_alpha   90.00
_cell.angle_beta   90.00
_cell.angle_gamma   90.00
#
_symmetry.space_group_name_H-M   'P 1'
#
loop_
_entity.id
_entity.type
_entity.pdbx_description
1 polymer ?
#
loop_
_entity_poly.entity_id
_entity_poly.type
_entity_poly.pdbx_seq_one_letter_code
_entity_poly.pdbx_strand_id
1 'polypeptide(L)'
;EQWVFTESALAQAREAARERAVQALQAASAEGGERRAGPKPVGLEEGLRLALFYAPKVSELCDLCDAPADVRWTAVVFYRRFFAVRSPMEYDPLPLMFACVHVACKVEEVHEITLERLLEAADFGADEAMKARVTRSELPLLEALSFELLVEPKPHAAL
;
A
#
# COMPACT_ATOMS: atom_id res chain seq x y z
N GLU A 1 2.29 -19.41 9.18
CA GLU A 1 1.12 -18.80 8.49
C GLU A 1 0.90 -17.37 9.00
N GLN A 2 1.82 -16.45 8.71
CA GLN A 2 1.84 -15.10 9.33
C GLN A 2 0.79 -14.12 8.77
N TRP A 3 0.25 -14.41 7.58
CA TRP A 3 -0.70 -13.54 6.86
C TRP A 3 -2.10 -14.13 6.69
N VAL A 4 -2.42 -15.16 7.48
CA VAL A 4 -3.75 -15.77 7.52
C VAL A 4 -4.42 -15.30 8.81
N PHE A 5 -5.56 -14.61 8.69
CA PHE A 5 -6.26 -14.02 9.81
C PHE A 5 -7.67 -14.60 9.93
N THR A 6 -8.14 -14.76 11.16
CA THR A 6 -9.59 -14.76 11.41
C THR A 6 -10.13 -13.34 11.18
N GLU A 7 -11.44 -13.22 10.94
CA GLU A 7 -12.08 -11.91 10.79
C GLU A 7 -11.83 -11.00 12.00
N SER A 8 -11.93 -11.56 13.22
CA SER A 8 -11.66 -10.85 14.47
C SER A 8 -10.20 -10.41 14.60
N ALA A 9 -9.24 -11.26 14.24
CA ALA A 9 -7.81 -10.92 14.30
C ALA A 9 -7.45 -9.83 13.28
N LEU A 10 -8.03 -9.88 12.07
CA LEU A 10 -7.82 -8.85 11.06
C LEU A 10 -8.39 -7.49 11.50
N ALA A 11 -9.60 -7.49 12.09
CA ALA A 11 -10.20 -6.27 12.63
C ALA A 11 -9.34 -5.65 13.74
N GLN A 12 -8.84 -6.48 14.66
CA GLN A 12 -7.93 -6.04 15.72
C GLN A 12 -6.62 -5.47 15.18
N ALA A 13 -6.00 -6.12 14.19
CA ALA A 13 -4.77 -5.64 13.58
C ALA A 13 -4.93 -4.26 12.92
N ARG A 14 -6.06 -4.06 12.22
CA ARG A 14 -6.40 -2.77 11.60
C ARG A 14 -6.70 -1.68 12.61
N GLU A 15 -7.43 -2.00 13.69
CA GLU A 15 -7.69 -1.05 14.76
C GLU A 15 -6.39 -0.64 15.45
N ALA A 16 -5.50 -1.59 15.76
CA ALA A 16 -4.19 -1.30 16.34
C ALA A 16 -3.33 -0.44 15.39
N ALA A 17 -3.40 -0.67 14.07
CA ALA A 17 -2.72 0.17 13.08
C ALA A 17 -3.27 1.60 13.06
N ARG A 18 -4.59 1.76 13.15
CA ARG A 18 -5.25 3.05 13.25
C ARG A 18 -4.83 3.79 14.52
N GLU A 19 -4.86 3.13 15.67
CA GLU A 19 -4.48 3.72 16.95
C GLU A 19 -3.03 4.21 16.95
N ARG A 20 -2.09 3.41 16.42
CA ARG A 20 -0.68 3.84 16.27
C ARG A 20 -0.57 5.10 15.41
N ALA A 21 -1.27 5.16 14.28
CA ALA A 21 -1.25 6.33 13.41
C ALA A 21 -1.88 7.57 14.09
N VAL A 22 -2.96 7.40 14.86
CA VAL A 22 -3.55 8.49 15.65
C VAL A 22 -2.56 9.03 16.68
N GLN A 23 -1.88 8.14 17.41
CA GLN A 23 -0.89 8.52 18.42
C GLN A 23 0.29 9.27 17.79
N ALA A 24 0.79 8.81 16.64
CA ALA A 24 1.87 9.48 15.91
C ALA A 24 1.46 10.90 15.45
N LEU A 25 0.24 11.06 14.91
CA LEU A 25 -0.28 12.37 14.49
C LEU A 25 -0.46 13.33 15.68
N GLN A 26 -0.94 12.81 16.82
CA GLN A 26 -1.11 13.60 18.04
C GLN A 26 0.25 14.04 18.61
N ALA A 27 1.25 13.16 18.62
CA ALA A 27 2.60 13.48 19.05
C ALA A 27 3.24 14.59 18.18
N ALA A 28 3.15 14.45 16.85
CA ALA A 28 3.65 15.46 15.92
C ALA A 28 2.95 16.82 16.10
N SER A 29 1.64 16.82 16.37
CA SER A 29 0.88 18.05 16.66
C SER A 29 1.29 18.71 17.99
N ALA A 30 1.70 17.93 18.99
CA ALA A 30 2.14 18.45 20.28
C ALA A 30 3.52 19.12 20.19
N GLU A 31 4.42 18.58 19.35
CA GLU A 31 5.75 19.15 19.10
C GLU A 31 5.69 20.47 18.30
N GLY A 32 4.70 20.62 17.42
CA GLY A 32 4.51 21.78 16.55
C GLY A 32 4.03 23.07 17.22
N GLY A 33 3.79 23.09 18.53
CA GLY A 33 3.47 24.30 19.31
C GLY A 33 2.10 24.96 19.05
N GLU A 34 1.38 24.57 17.99
CA GLU A 34 0.03 25.07 17.72
C GLU A 34 -1.02 24.30 18.53
N ARG A 35 -1.55 24.93 19.58
CA ARG A 35 -2.70 24.43 20.37
C ARG A 35 -4.04 24.53 19.64
N ARG A 36 -4.06 24.29 18.32
CA ARG A 36 -5.31 24.09 17.59
C ARG A 36 -5.67 22.61 17.70
N ALA A 37 -6.94 22.31 17.97
CA ALA A 37 -7.41 20.94 17.86
C ALA A 37 -7.11 20.47 16.43
N GLY A 38 -6.19 19.52 16.29
CA GLY A 38 -5.82 18.95 15.01
C GLY A 38 -7.03 18.37 14.29
N PRO A 39 -6.94 18.12 12.98
CA PRO A 39 -8.03 17.50 12.24
C PRO A 39 -8.48 16.21 12.91
N LYS A 40 -9.79 16.00 13.00
CA LYS A 40 -10.36 14.78 13.58
C LYS A 40 -9.79 13.57 12.83
N PRO A 41 -9.21 12.57 13.53
CA PRO A 41 -8.70 11.39 12.86
C PRO A 41 -9.81 10.66 12.11
N VAL A 42 -9.44 10.09 10.96
CA VAL A 42 -10.35 9.30 10.12
C VAL A 42 -10.84 8.09 10.90
N GLY A 43 -12.14 7.77 10.78
CA GLY A 43 -12.71 6.58 11.40
C GLY A 43 -12.14 5.29 10.79
N LEU A 44 -12.19 4.17 11.52
CA LEU A 44 -11.71 2.88 11.00
C LEU A 44 -12.38 2.55 9.65
N GLU A 45 -13.71 2.62 9.61
CA GLU A 45 -14.51 2.30 8.43
C GLU A 45 -14.18 3.21 7.22
N GLU A 46 -14.00 4.51 7.47
CA GLU A 46 -13.64 5.47 6.41
C GLU A 46 -12.25 5.20 5.84
N GLY A 47 -11.28 4.89 6.71
CA GLY A 47 -9.93 4.51 6.30
C GLY A 47 -9.95 3.20 5.50
N LEU A 48 -10.71 2.20 5.95
CA LEU A 48 -10.85 0.94 5.23
C LEU A 48 -11.51 1.13 3.86
N ARG A 49 -12.55 1.97 3.75
CA ARG A 49 -13.17 2.31 2.47
C ARG A 49 -12.16 2.94 1.51
N LEU A 50 -11.30 3.82 2.01
CA LEU A 50 -10.25 4.44 1.20
C LEU A 50 -9.25 3.38 0.67
N ALA A 51 -8.75 2.50 1.54
CA ALA A 51 -7.85 1.42 1.11
C ALA A 51 -8.53 0.44 0.14
N LEU A 52 -9.80 0.07 0.41
CA LEU A 52 -10.57 -0.83 -0.45
C LEU A 52 -10.91 -0.19 -1.81
N PHE A 53 -11.05 1.13 -1.88
CA PHE A 53 -11.26 1.84 -3.15
C PHE A 53 -10.04 1.74 -4.08
N TYR A 54 -8.83 1.77 -3.53
CA TYR A 54 -7.59 1.67 -4.32
C TYR A 54 -7.13 0.22 -4.56
N ALA A 55 -7.60 -0.74 -3.78
CA ALA A 55 -7.28 -2.16 -3.98
C ALA A 55 -7.51 -2.67 -5.43
N PRO A 56 -8.67 -2.45 -6.09
CA PRO A 56 -8.84 -2.86 -7.49
C PRO A 56 -7.96 -2.07 -8.46
N LYS A 57 -7.57 -0.83 -8.10
CA LYS A 57 -6.72 0.02 -8.93
C LYS A 57 -5.29 -0.49 -9.06
N VAL A 58 -4.83 -1.30 -8.11
CA VAL A 58 -3.55 -2.03 -8.23
C VAL A 58 -3.58 -2.93 -9.46
N SER A 59 -4.67 -3.69 -9.65
CA SER A 59 -4.85 -4.53 -10.83
C SER A 59 -5.00 -3.71 -12.11
N GLU A 60 -5.78 -2.62 -12.07
CA GLU A 60 -5.92 -1.70 -13.21
C GLU A 60 -4.56 -1.11 -13.64
N LEU A 61 -3.70 -0.77 -12.68
CA LEU A 61 -2.35 -0.28 -12.94
C LEU A 61 -1.47 -1.36 -13.58
N CYS A 62 -1.60 -2.62 -13.15
CA CYS A 62 -0.94 -3.74 -13.80
C CYS A 62 -1.42 -3.91 -15.26
N ASP A 63 -2.72 -3.75 -15.52
CA ASP A 63 -3.29 -3.82 -16.88
C ASP A 63 -2.73 -2.72 -17.79
N LEU A 64 -2.59 -1.49 -17.30
CA LEU A 64 -2.04 -0.36 -18.07
C LEU A 64 -0.62 -0.60 -18.57
N CYS A 65 0.14 -1.49 -17.93
CA CYS A 65 1.52 -1.82 -18.29
C CYS A 65 1.69 -3.25 -18.83
N ASP A 66 0.60 -3.95 -19.13
CA ASP A 66 0.61 -5.36 -19.57
C ASP A 66 1.40 -6.27 -18.62
N ALA A 67 1.31 -6.02 -17.31
CA ALA A 67 2.06 -6.79 -16.32
C ALA A 67 1.58 -8.26 -16.28
N PRO A 68 2.50 -9.25 -16.19
CA PRO A 68 2.15 -10.65 -16.05
C PRO A 68 1.25 -10.92 -14.85
N ALA A 69 0.50 -12.03 -14.92
CA ALA A 69 -0.42 -12.43 -13.84
C ALA A 69 0.29 -12.56 -12.49
N ASP A 70 1.51 -13.07 -12.47
CA ASP A 70 2.29 -13.26 -11.23
C ASP A 70 2.61 -11.93 -10.54
N VAL A 71 3.03 -10.91 -11.31
CA VAL A 71 3.24 -9.55 -10.81
C VAL A 71 1.96 -8.98 -10.21
N ARG A 72 0.84 -9.14 -10.91
CA ARG A 72 -0.47 -8.65 -10.45
C ARG A 72 -0.87 -9.30 -9.13
N TRP A 73 -0.77 -10.63 -9.02
CA TRP A 73 -1.10 -11.35 -7.79
C TRP A 73 -0.23 -10.89 -6.63
N THR A 74 1.08 -10.82 -6.84
CA THR A 74 2.04 -10.38 -5.82
C THR A 74 1.77 -8.94 -5.39
N ALA A 75 1.52 -8.01 -6.33
CA ALA A 75 1.22 -6.61 -6.03
C ALA A 75 -0.08 -6.45 -5.21
N VAL A 76 -1.15 -7.17 -5.59
CA VAL A 76 -2.43 -7.14 -4.87
C VAL A 76 -2.27 -7.70 -3.44
N VAL A 77 -1.50 -8.78 -3.28
CA VAL A 77 -1.22 -9.35 -1.96
C VAL A 77 -0.39 -8.39 -1.11
N PHE A 78 0.65 -7.76 -1.67
CA PHE A 78 1.45 -6.75 -0.97
C PHE A 78 0.58 -5.60 -0.48
N TYR A 79 -0.26 -5.04 -1.35
CA TYR A 79 -1.16 -3.95 -0.99
C TYR A 79 -2.12 -4.33 0.14
N ARG A 80 -2.74 -5.51 0.07
CA ARG A 80 -3.69 -6.00 1.08
C ARG A 80 -3.02 -6.30 2.41
N ARG A 81 -1.84 -6.95 2.39
CA ARG A 81 -1.04 -7.23 3.59
C ARG A 81 -0.59 -5.92 4.25
N PHE A 82 -0.17 -4.93 3.46
CA PHE A 82 0.24 -3.63 3.98
C PHE A 82 -0.89 -2.96 4.78
N PHE A 83 -2.08 -2.78 4.19
CA PHE A 83 -3.23 -2.17 4.86
C PHE A 83 -3.96 -3.09 5.85
N ALA A 84 -3.46 -4.31 6.09
CA ALA A 84 -3.86 -5.09 7.25
C ALA A 84 -3.16 -4.62 8.54
N VAL A 85 -1.96 -4.05 8.42
CA VAL A 85 -1.09 -3.69 9.58
C VAL A 85 -0.64 -2.22 9.61
N ARG A 86 -0.91 -1.46 8.54
CA ARG A 86 -0.65 -0.01 8.42
C ARG A 86 -1.94 0.76 8.14
N SER A 87 -1.95 2.04 8.52
CA SER A 87 -3.11 2.91 8.38
C SER A 87 -2.99 3.82 7.15
N PRO A 88 -4.09 4.06 6.40
CA PRO A 88 -4.11 5.04 5.31
C PRO A 88 -3.96 6.49 5.78
N MET A 89 -4.07 6.75 7.09
CA MET A 89 -3.72 8.06 7.65
C MET A 89 -2.20 8.31 7.68
N GLU A 90 -1.41 7.25 7.72
CA GLU A 90 0.05 7.31 7.75
C GLU A 90 0.65 7.18 6.35
N TYR A 91 0.04 6.35 5.50
CA TYR A 91 0.50 6.09 4.14
C TYR A 91 -0.62 6.33 3.14
N ASP A 92 -0.39 7.22 2.17
CA ASP A 92 -1.36 7.44 1.09
C ASP A 92 -1.45 6.19 0.19
N PRO A 93 -2.65 5.61 0.02
CA PRO A 93 -2.89 4.49 -0.89
C PRO A 93 -2.44 4.69 -2.33
N LEU A 94 -2.50 5.91 -2.86
CA LEU A 94 -2.20 6.20 -4.27
C LEU A 94 -0.72 5.97 -4.62
N PRO A 95 0.29 6.61 -3.99
CA PRO A 95 1.69 6.27 -4.23
C PRO A 95 2.03 4.83 -3.79
N LEU A 96 1.35 4.30 -2.78
CA LEU A 96 1.62 2.94 -2.30
C LEU A 96 1.23 1.88 -3.34
N MET A 97 0.15 2.04 -4.11
CA MET A 97 -0.18 1.07 -5.17
C MET A 97 0.93 0.99 -6.22
N PHE A 98 1.54 2.12 -6.62
CA PHE A 98 2.70 2.12 -7.51
C PHE A 98 3.90 1.40 -6.88
N ALA A 99 4.17 1.65 -5.59
CA ALA A 99 5.25 0.97 -4.88
C ALA A 99 5.01 -0.56 -4.83
N CYS A 100 3.77 -1.00 -4.61
CA CYS A 100 3.42 -2.42 -4.61
C CYS A 100 3.67 -3.07 -5.97
N VAL A 101 3.26 -2.43 -7.07
CA VAL A 101 3.51 -2.96 -8.42
C VAL A 101 5.00 -2.95 -8.75
N HIS A 102 5.71 -1.87 -8.42
CA HIS A 102 7.15 -1.76 -8.69
C HIS A 102 7.97 -2.80 -7.92
N VAL A 103 7.67 -3.00 -6.62
CA VAL A 103 8.34 -4.03 -5.80
C VAL A 103 7.94 -5.43 -6.26
N ALA A 104 6.69 -5.66 -6.68
CA ALA A 104 6.28 -6.94 -7.24
C ALA A 104 7.02 -7.27 -8.55
N CYS A 105 7.23 -6.28 -9.43
CA CYS A 105 8.05 -6.47 -10.64
C CYS A 105 9.48 -6.91 -10.29
N LYS A 106 10.10 -6.29 -9.28
CA LYS A 106 11.42 -6.70 -8.78
C LYS A 106 11.42 -8.12 -8.24
N VAL A 107 10.41 -8.51 -7.45
CA VAL A 107 10.32 -9.84 -6.82
C VAL A 107 10.05 -10.96 -7.83
N GLU A 108 9.24 -10.69 -8.84
CA GLU A 108 8.92 -11.64 -9.92
C GLU A 108 9.89 -11.52 -11.11
N GLU A 109 11.00 -10.78 -10.96
CA GLU A 109 12.07 -10.63 -11.95
C GLU A 109 11.61 -10.04 -13.32
N VAL A 110 10.56 -9.21 -13.31
CA VAL A 110 10.04 -8.48 -14.48
C VAL A 110 10.70 -7.10 -14.56
N HIS A 111 11.63 -6.93 -15.49
CA HIS A 111 12.49 -5.75 -15.57
C HIS A 111 12.01 -4.72 -16.60
N GLU A 112 11.12 -5.10 -17.52
CA GLU A 112 10.59 -4.25 -18.60
C GLU A 112 9.59 -3.20 -18.10
N ILE A 113 9.09 -3.37 -16.87
CA ILE A 113 8.13 -2.46 -16.22
C ILE A 113 8.88 -1.63 -15.19
N THR A 114 9.45 -0.51 -15.65
CA THR A 114 10.14 0.45 -14.78
C THR A 114 9.15 1.34 -14.02
N LEU A 115 9.63 2.01 -12.97
CA LEU A 115 8.81 2.98 -12.23
C LEU A 115 8.37 4.14 -13.14
N GLU A 116 9.26 4.62 -14.00
CA GLU A 116 8.95 5.67 -14.98
C GLU A 116 7.81 5.24 -15.91
N ARG A 117 7.88 4.02 -16.46
CA ARG A 117 6.83 3.49 -17.34
C ARG A 117 5.48 3.35 -16.62
N LEU A 118 5.50 2.89 -15.36
CA LEU A 118 4.27 2.81 -14.54
C LEU A 118 3.63 4.19 -14.31
N LEU A 119 4.46 5.19 -13.99
CA LEU A 119 3.99 6.55 -13.77
C LEU A 119 3.49 7.19 -15.08
N GLU A 120 4.21 7.00 -16.19
CA GLU A 120 3.79 7.48 -17.52
C GLU A 120 2.46 6.87 -17.95
N ALA A 121 2.27 5.56 -17.78
CA ALA A 121 1.03 4.87 -18.15
C ALA A 121 -0.20 5.34 -17.35
N ALA A 122 0.01 5.95 -16.19
CA ALA A 122 -1.04 6.46 -15.30
C ALA A 122 -1.09 8.00 -15.25
N ASP A 123 -0.50 8.68 -16.25
CA ASP A 123 -0.47 10.16 -16.37
C ASP A 123 0.29 10.91 -15.24
N PHE A 124 1.20 10.22 -14.55
CA PHE A 124 2.09 10.79 -13.51
C PHE A 124 3.57 10.91 -13.95
N GLY A 125 3.89 10.67 -15.22
CA GLY A 125 5.28 10.58 -15.70
C GLY A 125 6.16 11.81 -15.41
N ALA A 126 5.57 13.01 -15.39
CA ALA A 126 6.28 14.27 -15.07
C ALA A 126 6.16 14.70 -13.59
N ASP A 127 5.46 13.93 -12.76
CA ASP A 127 5.24 14.25 -11.34
C ASP A 127 6.38 13.71 -10.47
N GLU A 128 7.44 14.51 -10.35
CA GLU A 128 8.59 14.21 -9.48
C GLU A 128 8.20 14.05 -8.00
N ALA A 129 7.14 14.74 -7.55
CA ALA A 129 6.66 14.60 -6.19
C ALA A 129 6.01 13.22 -6.00
N MET A 130 5.22 12.76 -6.97
CA MET A 130 4.68 11.40 -6.99
C MET A 130 5.80 10.37 -6.99
N LYS A 131 6.77 10.48 -7.91
CA LYS A 131 7.93 9.58 -7.98
C LYS A 131 8.63 9.45 -6.63
N ALA A 132 8.93 10.59 -6.00
CA ALA A 132 9.59 10.61 -4.70
C ALA A 132 8.73 9.97 -3.58
N ARG A 133 7.41 10.09 -3.65
CA ARG A 133 6.50 9.43 -2.70
C ARG A 133 6.49 7.92 -2.89
N VAL A 134 6.45 7.45 -4.14
CA VAL A 134 6.52 6.01 -4.45
C VAL A 134 7.82 5.42 -3.94
N THR A 135 8.97 6.02 -4.25
CA THR A 135 10.28 5.56 -3.79
C THR A 135 10.39 5.55 -2.26
N ARG A 136 9.87 6.57 -1.57
CA ARG A 136 9.85 6.61 -0.10
C ARG A 136 8.96 5.52 0.52
N SER A 137 7.96 5.03 -0.21
CA SER A 137 7.07 3.97 0.26
C SER A 137 7.66 2.56 0.12
N GLU A 138 8.74 2.36 -0.65
CA GLU A 138 9.32 1.03 -0.88
C GLU A 138 9.82 0.36 0.41
N LEU A 139 10.64 1.05 1.21
CA LEU A 139 11.17 0.46 2.45
C LEU A 139 10.05 0.20 3.48
N PRO A 140 9.15 1.16 3.77
CA PRO A 140 8.00 0.89 4.65
C PRO A 140 7.13 -0.27 4.17
N LEU A 141 6.97 -0.45 2.86
CA LEU A 141 6.25 -1.59 2.29
C LEU A 141 6.93 -2.90 2.68
N LEU A 142 8.24 -3.03 2.45
CA LEU A 142 9.00 -4.23 2.80
C LEU A 142 8.97 -4.53 4.30
N GLU A 143 9.12 -3.50 5.14
CA GLU A 143 9.03 -3.62 6.60
C GLU A 143 7.64 -4.08 7.06
N ALA A 144 6.58 -3.49 6.50
CA ALA A 144 5.21 -3.87 6.83
C ALA A 144 4.94 -5.33 6.45
N LEU A 145 5.50 -5.80 5.34
CA LEU A 145 5.41 -7.20 4.91
C LEU A 145 6.32 -8.14 5.71
N SER A 146 7.05 -7.65 6.71
CA SER A 146 8.05 -8.43 7.45
C SER A 146 9.05 -9.14 6.53
N PHE A 147 9.33 -8.55 5.35
CA PHE A 147 10.16 -9.11 4.29
C PHE A 147 9.70 -10.48 3.76
N GLU A 148 8.44 -10.86 3.98
CA GLU A 148 7.83 -12.06 3.38
C GLU A 148 7.34 -11.75 1.96
N LEU A 149 8.28 -11.75 1.01
CA LEU A 149 8.04 -11.34 -0.38
C LEU A 149 7.50 -12.46 -1.28
N LEU A 150 7.79 -13.72 -0.93
CA LEU A 150 7.29 -14.86 -1.69
C LEU A 150 5.79 -15.04 -1.45
N VAL A 151 5.00 -14.92 -2.53
CA VAL A 151 3.55 -15.11 -2.50
C VAL A 151 3.23 -16.40 -3.24
N GLU A 152 2.99 -17.48 -2.49
CA GLU A 152 2.60 -18.78 -3.03
C GLU A 152 1.51 -19.43 -2.14
N PRO A 153 0.60 -20.24 -2.72
CA PRO A 153 0.43 -20.48 -4.15
C PRO A 153 -0.28 -19.31 -4.85
N LYS A 154 0.21 -18.92 -6.03
CA LYS A 154 -0.56 -18.03 -6.91
C LYS A 154 -1.67 -18.83 -7.61
N PRO A 155 -2.93 -18.35 -7.61
CA PRO A 155 -3.97 -19.03 -8.36
C PRO A 155 -3.63 -18.98 -9.85
N HIS A 156 -3.48 -20.14 -10.49
CA HIS A 156 -3.43 -20.22 -11.95
C HIS A 156 -4.66 -19.50 -12.51
N ALA A 157 -4.44 -18.60 -13.48
CA ALA A 157 -5.45 -17.76 -14.11
C ALA A 157 -6.77 -18.52 -14.37
N ALA A 158 -7.72 -18.41 -13.43
CA ALA A 158 -9.05 -18.99 -13.49
C ALA A 158 -9.93 -18.35 -12.41
N LEU A 159 -10.16 -17.04 -12.53
CA LEU A 159 -11.40 -16.35 -12.18
C LEU A 159 -11.67 -15.29 -13.23
#